data_AF-A0A175QRZ2-F1
#
_entry.id   AF-A0A175QRZ2-F1
#
_cell.length_a   1.000
_cell.length_b   1.000
_cell.length_c   1.000
_cell.angle_alpha   90.00
_cell.angle_beta   90.00
_cell.angle_gamma   90.00
#
_symmetry.space_group_name_H-M   'P 1'
#
loop_
_entity.id
_entity.type
_entity.pdbx_description
1 polymer ?
#
loop_
_entity_poly.entity_id
_entity_poly.type
_entity_poly.pdbx_seq_one_letter_code
_entity_poly.pdbx_strand_id
1 'polypeptide(L)'
;VTPEPDRFRRVVSQVGCAIVGQTARLAPADGRIYAVRDTTATVESTPLIVASILSKKLAAGLQSLVLDVKTGSGAFMADEADARALARALVDVANGAGLPCSALLTDMSQPLAAEAGNALEVANAVRFLKGESAGTRLHRVTLALCAEALVQAGLAGNADDGEALAARALASGAALERFGAMIAGLGGPADFVERMDAYLPAAPVVRPVAALSAGIVAGMDTRALGLAVVQLGGGRSVPG
;
A
#
# COMPACT_ATOMS: atom_id res chain seq x y z
N VAL A 1 12.65 6.19 -4.73
CA VAL A 1 13.23 7.09 -5.76
C VAL A 1 12.70 8.50 -5.57
N THR A 2 13.54 9.52 -5.77
CA THR A 2 13.16 10.95 -5.68
C THR A 2 13.50 11.60 -7.03
N PRO A 3 12.64 11.44 -8.05
CA PRO A 3 12.92 12.00 -9.37
C PRO A 3 12.85 13.53 -9.33
N GLU A 4 13.54 14.18 -10.28
CA GLU A 4 13.38 15.62 -10.51
C GLU A 4 11.89 15.97 -10.75
N PRO A 5 11.40 17.13 -10.28
CA PRO A 5 9.99 17.50 -10.37
C PRO A 5 9.41 17.43 -11.79
N ASP A 6 10.19 17.82 -12.80
CA ASP A 6 9.72 17.79 -14.19
C ASP A 6 9.59 16.37 -14.72
N ARG A 7 10.48 15.47 -14.28
CA ARG A 7 10.36 14.06 -14.60
C ARG A 7 9.12 13.45 -13.95
N PHE A 8 8.88 13.74 -12.67
CA PHE A 8 7.67 13.31 -11.97
C PHE A 8 6.40 13.76 -12.69
N ARG A 9 6.29 15.05 -13.04
CA ARG A 9 5.13 15.59 -13.78
C ARG A 9 4.93 14.91 -15.13
N ARG A 10 6.00 14.69 -15.90
CA ARG A 10 5.93 14.00 -17.20
C ARG A 10 5.43 12.56 -17.06
N VAL A 11 5.95 11.81 -16.09
CA VAL A 11 5.51 10.42 -15.86
C VAL A 11 4.04 10.39 -15.47
N VAL A 12 3.61 11.23 -14.54
CA VAL A 12 2.19 11.30 -14.14
C VAL A 12 1.30 11.69 -15.32
N SER A 13 1.71 12.67 -16.15
CA SER A 13 0.89 13.12 -17.28
C SER A 13 0.79 12.08 -18.41
N GLN A 14 1.85 11.29 -18.64
CA GLN A 14 1.90 10.33 -19.74
C GLN A 14 1.38 8.94 -19.34
N VAL A 15 1.73 8.48 -18.13
CA VAL A 15 1.40 7.12 -17.65
C VAL A 15 0.13 7.11 -16.78
N GLY A 16 -0.14 8.21 -16.09
CA GLY A 16 -1.28 8.35 -15.18
C GLY A 16 -0.99 8.01 -13.72
N CYS A 17 0.21 7.52 -13.39
CA CYS A 17 0.60 7.25 -12.01
C CYS A 17 2.13 7.31 -11.82
N ALA A 18 2.55 7.52 -10.56
CA ALA A 18 3.95 7.42 -10.13
C ALA A 18 4.01 7.16 -8.62
N ILE A 19 4.94 6.31 -8.19
CA ILE A 19 5.25 6.09 -6.76
C ILE A 19 6.64 6.65 -6.49
N VAL A 20 6.71 7.69 -5.65
CA VAL A 20 7.95 8.42 -5.34
C VAL A 20 8.14 8.57 -3.83
N GLY A 21 9.40 8.72 -3.43
CA GLY A 21 9.75 9.05 -2.06
C GLY A 21 9.31 10.47 -1.68
N GLN A 22 9.12 10.70 -0.39
CA GLN A 22 8.80 12.01 0.14
C GLN A 22 9.96 12.99 -0.14
N THR A 23 9.61 14.22 -0.55
CA THR A 23 10.58 15.32 -0.59
C THR A 23 10.59 16.04 0.75
N ALA A 24 11.72 16.62 1.15
CA ALA A 24 11.84 17.39 2.41
C ALA A 24 10.86 18.58 2.51
N ARG A 25 10.22 18.97 1.40
CA ARG A 25 9.25 20.08 1.34
C ARG A 25 7.82 19.66 1.65
N LEU A 26 7.50 18.36 1.62
CA LEU A 26 6.14 17.88 1.87
C LEU A 26 5.91 17.70 3.38
N ALA A 27 5.03 18.53 3.96
CA ALA A 27 4.68 18.52 5.39
C ALA A 27 5.91 18.43 6.34
N PRO A 28 6.84 19.41 6.30
CA PRO A 28 8.12 19.33 7.02
C PRO A 28 7.97 19.28 8.55
N ALA A 29 6.91 19.89 9.09
CA ALA A 29 6.62 19.85 10.53
C ALA A 29 6.25 18.43 10.98
N ASP A 30 5.44 17.71 10.19
CA ASP A 30 5.07 16.33 10.48
C ASP A 30 6.30 15.41 10.54
N GLY A 31 7.24 15.54 9.59
CA GLY A 31 8.47 14.75 9.59
C GLY A 31 9.27 14.87 10.90
N ARG A 32 9.39 16.11 11.43
CA ARG A 32 10.07 16.35 12.71
C ARG A 32 9.28 15.80 13.91
N ILE A 33 7.96 15.99 13.93
CA ILE A 33 7.09 15.50 15.00
C ILE A 33 7.07 13.96 15.02
N TYR A 34 6.96 13.32 13.86
CA TYR A 34 6.97 11.87 13.73
C TYR A 34 8.28 11.27 14.22
N ALA A 35 9.43 11.86 13.85
CA ALA A 35 10.74 11.38 14.31
C ALA A 35 10.86 11.37 15.85
N VAL A 36 10.31 12.38 16.54
CA VAL A 36 10.27 12.39 18.01
C VAL A 36 9.31 11.32 18.55
N ARG A 37 8.15 11.15 17.91
CA ARG A 37 7.14 10.18 18.35
C ARG A 37 7.65 8.74 18.30
N ASP A 38 8.37 8.42 17.23
CA ASP A 38 8.94 7.09 16.97
C ASP A 38 9.92 6.64 18.07
N THR A 39 10.58 7.59 18.74
CA THR A 39 11.54 7.30 19.81
C THR A 39 11.03 7.60 21.23
N THR A 40 9.78 8.04 21.40
CA THR A 40 9.23 8.48 22.70
C THR A 40 7.97 7.72 23.12
N ALA A 41 7.63 6.63 22.42
CA ALA A 41 6.41 5.86 22.67
C ALA A 41 5.11 6.70 22.59
N THR A 42 5.11 7.75 21.76
CA THR A 42 3.94 8.62 21.52
C THR A 42 3.35 8.46 20.12
N VAL A 43 3.66 7.33 19.46
CA VAL A 43 3.07 6.97 18.17
C VAL A 43 1.58 6.63 18.34
N GLU A 44 1.21 5.93 19.42
CA GLU A 44 -0.14 5.41 19.72
C GLU A 44 -1.11 6.50 20.23
N SER A 45 -1.29 7.55 19.43
CA SER A 45 -2.22 8.63 19.70
C SER A 45 -3.04 8.93 18.45
N THR A 46 -4.34 8.59 18.47
CA THR A 46 -5.29 8.83 17.37
C THR A 46 -5.19 10.24 16.78
N PRO A 47 -5.25 11.35 17.55
CA PRO A 47 -5.17 12.69 16.96
C PRO A 47 -3.83 12.94 16.25
N LEU A 48 -2.72 12.44 16.80
CA LEU A 48 -1.39 12.60 16.17
C LEU A 48 -1.23 11.70 14.94
N ILE A 49 -1.86 10.52 14.91
CA ILE A 49 -1.91 9.64 13.74
C ILE A 49 -2.69 10.32 12.62
N VAL A 50 -3.89 10.82 12.92
CA VAL A 50 -4.75 11.53 11.96
C VAL A 50 -4.04 12.74 11.38
N ALA A 51 -3.49 13.61 12.23
CA ALA A 51 -2.76 14.79 11.79
C ALA A 51 -1.54 14.42 10.93
N SER A 52 -0.80 13.38 11.31
CA SER A 52 0.36 12.93 10.55
C SER A 52 -0.03 12.40 9.18
N ILE A 53 -0.99 11.48 9.10
CA ILE A 53 -1.44 10.90 7.82
C ILE A 53 -1.98 11.99 6.90
N LEU A 54 -2.93 12.80 7.37
CA LEU A 54 -3.64 13.75 6.53
C LEU A 54 -2.80 14.96 6.13
N SER A 55 -1.89 15.45 6.97
CA SER A 55 -1.05 16.60 6.61
C SER A 55 -0.27 16.37 5.31
N LYS A 56 0.26 15.16 5.12
CA LYS A 56 0.97 14.77 3.90
C LYS A 56 0.03 14.65 2.69
N LYS A 57 -1.17 14.09 2.89
CA LYS A 57 -2.15 13.87 1.81
C LYS A 57 -2.80 15.18 1.36
N LEU A 58 -3.14 16.06 2.28
CA LEU A 58 -3.65 17.40 1.98
C LEU A 58 -2.60 18.26 1.29
N ALA A 59 -1.35 18.22 1.76
CA ALA A 59 -0.25 18.96 1.12
C ALA A 59 0.07 18.48 -0.31
N ALA A 60 -0.32 17.25 -0.67
CA ALA A 60 -0.15 16.71 -2.02
C ALA A 60 -1.21 17.21 -3.03
N GLY A 61 -2.24 17.94 -2.59
CA GLY A 61 -3.26 18.54 -3.47
C GLY A 61 -4.19 17.51 -4.12
N LEU A 62 -4.57 16.47 -3.38
CA LEU A 62 -5.47 15.42 -3.87
C LEU A 62 -6.88 15.96 -4.10
N GLN A 63 -7.57 15.40 -5.10
CA GLN A 63 -9.00 15.68 -5.36
C GLN A 63 -9.93 14.77 -4.58
N SER A 64 -9.45 13.57 -4.23
CA SER A 64 -10.14 12.58 -3.41
C SER A 64 -9.15 11.63 -2.75
N LEU A 65 -9.59 10.91 -1.71
CA LEU A 65 -8.74 10.01 -0.93
C LEU A 65 -9.52 8.79 -0.44
N VAL A 66 -9.00 7.60 -0.72
CA VAL A 66 -9.46 6.35 -0.10
C VAL A 66 -8.40 5.87 0.88
N LEU A 67 -8.83 5.56 2.10
CA LEU A 67 -7.98 5.07 3.17
C LEU A 67 -8.22 3.58 3.42
N ASP A 68 -7.12 2.84 3.57
CA ASP A 68 -7.13 1.43 3.95
C ASP A 68 -6.74 1.33 5.42
N VAL A 69 -7.72 1.11 6.31
CA VAL A 69 -7.50 1.02 7.76
C VAL A 69 -7.50 -0.45 8.16
N LYS A 70 -6.32 -0.93 8.58
CA LYS A 70 -6.13 -2.33 8.98
C LYS A 70 -6.71 -2.62 10.37
N THR A 71 -7.23 -3.83 10.53
CA THR A 71 -7.60 -4.44 11.83
C THR A 71 -7.04 -5.87 11.94
N GLY A 72 -6.84 -6.39 13.16
CA GLY A 72 -6.31 -7.75 13.40
C GLY A 72 -4.84 -7.81 13.83
N SER A 73 -4.29 -9.02 13.94
CA SER A 73 -2.99 -9.30 14.61
C SER A 73 -1.77 -8.56 14.03
N GLY A 74 -1.81 -8.17 12.76
CA GLY A 74 -0.76 -7.39 12.09
C GLY A 74 -1.08 -5.90 11.95
N ALA A 75 -2.22 -5.43 12.44
CA ALA A 75 -2.64 -4.04 12.32
C ALA A 75 -2.06 -3.17 13.44
N PHE A 76 -2.03 -1.86 13.20
CA PHE A 76 -1.71 -0.88 14.22
C PHE A 76 -2.79 -0.84 15.32
N MET A 77 -4.06 -0.86 14.90
CA MET A 77 -5.20 -1.05 15.79
C MET A 77 -5.66 -2.51 15.66
N ALA A 78 -5.33 -3.34 16.64
CA ALA A 78 -5.70 -4.75 16.60
C ALA A 78 -7.22 -4.96 16.82
N ASP A 79 -7.82 -4.15 17.70
CA ASP A 79 -9.26 -4.15 17.96
C ASP A 79 -10.04 -3.43 16.83
N GLU A 80 -11.14 -4.04 16.39
CA GLU A 80 -11.93 -3.49 15.29
C GLU A 80 -12.64 -2.18 15.67
N ALA A 81 -13.09 -2.03 16.92
CA ALA A 81 -13.76 -0.81 17.35
C ALA A 81 -12.78 0.37 17.35
N ASP A 82 -11.53 0.14 17.77
CA ASP A 82 -10.45 1.13 17.70
C ASP A 82 -10.07 1.47 16.26
N ALA A 83 -9.92 0.46 15.39
CA ALA A 83 -9.69 0.67 13.96
C ALA A 83 -10.83 1.50 13.32
N ARG A 84 -12.08 1.23 13.69
CA ARG A 84 -13.26 1.96 13.21
C ARG A 84 -13.31 3.38 13.75
N ALA A 85 -12.89 3.61 15.00
CA ALA A 85 -12.76 4.94 15.57
C ALA A 85 -11.70 5.76 14.83
N LEU A 86 -10.53 5.17 14.54
CA LEU A 86 -9.48 5.80 13.74
C LEU A 86 -9.96 6.12 12.31
N ALA A 87 -10.64 5.17 11.64
CA ALA A 87 -11.18 5.38 10.30
C ALA A 87 -12.16 6.56 10.25
N ARG A 88 -13.10 6.63 11.21
CA ARG A 88 -14.03 7.76 11.32
C ARG A 88 -13.30 9.08 11.52
N ALA A 89 -12.36 9.13 12.45
CA ALA A 89 -11.59 10.35 12.72
C ALA A 89 -10.80 10.82 11.49
N LEU A 90 -10.22 9.91 10.71
CA LEU A 90 -9.52 10.24 9.47
C LEU A 90 -10.48 10.81 8.41
N VAL A 91 -11.63 10.17 8.22
CA VAL A 91 -12.64 10.58 7.23
C VAL A 91 -13.25 11.94 7.61
N ASP A 92 -13.60 12.14 8.87
CA ASP A 92 -14.21 13.37 9.36
C ASP A 92 -13.27 14.57 9.21
N VAL A 93 -11.99 14.41 9.58
CA VAL A 93 -11.00 15.47 9.46
C VAL A 93 -10.67 15.77 7.99
N ALA A 94 -10.55 14.74 7.14
CA ALA A 94 -10.27 14.94 5.72
C ALA A 94 -11.42 15.68 5.01
N ASN A 95 -12.67 15.22 5.22
CA ASN A 95 -13.84 15.87 4.65
C ASN A 95 -14.03 17.29 5.21
N GLY A 96 -13.82 17.49 6.52
CA GLY A 96 -13.84 18.81 7.14
C GLY A 96 -12.78 19.77 6.61
N ALA A 97 -11.65 19.25 6.10
CA ALA A 97 -10.62 20.01 5.41
C ALA A 97 -10.88 20.19 3.90
N GLY A 98 -12.05 19.75 3.40
CA GLY A 98 -12.45 19.88 2.00
C GLY A 98 -11.86 18.83 1.05
N LEU A 99 -11.30 17.73 1.59
CA LEU A 99 -10.82 16.59 0.80
C LEU A 99 -11.85 15.45 0.89
N PRO A 100 -12.61 15.15 -0.18
CA PRO A 100 -13.50 14.00 -0.24
C PRO A 100 -12.76 12.73 0.13
N CYS A 101 -13.20 12.06 1.20
CA CYS A 101 -12.51 10.93 1.78
C CYS A 101 -13.46 9.79 2.17
N SER A 102 -13.04 8.55 1.91
CA SER A 102 -13.68 7.33 2.41
C SER A 102 -12.61 6.41 3.00
N ALA A 103 -13.04 5.42 3.77
CA ALA A 103 -12.15 4.44 4.38
C ALA A 103 -12.77 3.04 4.34
N LEU A 104 -11.96 2.04 4.04
CA LEU A 104 -12.31 0.63 4.19
C LEU A 104 -11.58 0.07 5.39
N LEU A 105 -12.29 -0.71 6.22
CA LEU A 105 -11.65 -1.55 7.22
C LEU A 105 -11.28 -2.89 6.58
N THR A 106 -10.01 -3.27 6.64
CA THR A 106 -9.53 -4.51 5.99
C THR A 106 -8.72 -5.39 6.94
N ASP A 107 -8.86 -6.70 6.77
CA ASP A 107 -8.28 -7.71 7.65
C ASP A 107 -6.77 -7.87 7.47
N MET A 108 -6.05 -7.81 8.58
CA MET A 108 -4.61 -8.00 8.72
C MET A 108 -4.29 -9.07 9.81
N SER A 109 -5.24 -9.96 10.11
CA SER A 109 -5.03 -11.12 10.99
C SER A 109 -4.11 -12.19 10.39
N GLN A 110 -3.80 -12.08 9.10
CA GLN A 110 -2.81 -12.87 8.36
C GLN A 110 -2.22 -12.00 7.22
N PRO A 111 -1.04 -12.32 6.67
CA PRO A 111 -0.49 -11.63 5.50
C PRO A 111 -1.53 -11.53 4.36
N LEU A 112 -1.62 -10.36 3.73
CA LEU A 112 -2.60 -10.13 2.67
C LEU A 112 -2.21 -10.81 1.36
N ALA A 113 -0.94 -10.68 0.98
CA ALA A 113 -0.33 -11.38 -0.13
C ALA A 113 0.25 -12.73 0.33
N ALA A 114 0.50 -13.62 -0.63
CA ALA A 114 1.17 -14.90 -0.38
C ALA A 114 2.66 -14.73 -0.01
N GLU A 115 3.22 -13.55 -0.27
CA GLU A 115 4.63 -13.23 -0.11
C GLU A 115 4.77 -11.98 0.75
N ALA A 116 5.80 -11.95 1.61
CA ALA A 116 6.15 -10.81 2.44
C ALA A 116 7.64 -10.51 2.33
N GLY A 117 8.00 -9.27 2.04
CA GLY A 117 9.37 -8.82 1.79
C GLY A 117 9.47 -7.85 0.61
N ASN A 118 10.68 -7.39 0.28
CA ASN A 118 10.83 -6.32 -0.71
C ASN A 118 10.70 -6.80 -2.15
N ALA A 119 11.67 -7.57 -2.64
CA ALA A 119 11.68 -8.07 -4.02
C ALA A 119 10.54 -9.07 -4.29
N LEU A 120 10.19 -9.87 -3.27
CA LEU A 120 9.11 -10.85 -3.34
C LEU A 120 7.76 -10.17 -3.58
N GLU A 121 7.45 -9.09 -2.87
CA GLU A 121 6.18 -8.36 -3.07
C GLU A 121 6.14 -7.61 -4.40
N VAL A 122 7.28 -7.13 -4.92
CA VAL A 122 7.32 -6.57 -6.29
C VAL A 122 7.02 -7.64 -7.33
N ALA A 123 7.59 -8.85 -7.17
CA ALA A 123 7.24 -9.98 -8.03
C ALA A 123 5.75 -10.37 -7.89
N ASN A 124 5.22 -10.34 -6.66
CA ASN A 124 3.80 -10.56 -6.39
C ASN A 124 2.92 -9.58 -7.16
N ALA A 125 3.27 -8.29 -7.13
CA ALA A 125 2.54 -7.24 -7.81
C ALA A 125 2.52 -7.45 -9.34
N VAL A 126 3.63 -7.89 -9.94
CA VAL A 126 3.65 -8.23 -11.37
C VAL A 126 2.74 -9.43 -11.67
N ARG A 127 2.82 -10.51 -10.87
CA ARG A 127 1.93 -11.68 -11.02
C ARG A 127 0.46 -11.32 -10.83
N PHE A 128 0.17 -10.44 -9.87
CA PHE A 128 -1.16 -9.89 -9.63
C PHE A 128 -1.69 -9.18 -10.87
N LEU A 129 -0.89 -8.28 -11.45
CA LEU A 129 -1.24 -7.51 -12.64
C LEU A 129 -1.33 -8.38 -13.91
N LYS A 130 -0.67 -9.54 -13.93
CA LYS A 130 -0.84 -10.60 -14.95
C LYS A 130 -2.11 -11.44 -14.75
N GLY A 131 -2.86 -11.22 -13.66
CA GLY A 131 -4.10 -11.93 -13.35
C GLY A 131 -3.91 -13.24 -12.57
N GLU A 132 -2.68 -13.58 -12.16
CA GLU A 132 -2.36 -14.85 -11.50
C GLU A 132 -2.90 -14.94 -10.05
N SER A 133 -3.38 -13.82 -9.50
CA SER A 133 -3.92 -13.72 -8.13
C SER A 133 -5.44 -13.64 -8.06
N ALA A 134 -6.16 -13.98 -9.14
CA ALA A 134 -7.62 -13.90 -9.19
C ALA A 134 -8.28 -14.68 -8.04
N GLY A 135 -9.30 -14.07 -7.41
CA GLY A 135 -10.08 -14.68 -6.34
C GLY A 135 -9.41 -14.71 -4.95
N THR A 136 -8.15 -14.33 -4.83
CA THR A 136 -7.42 -14.23 -3.56
C THR A 136 -7.93 -13.08 -2.67
N ARG A 137 -7.51 -13.07 -1.39
CA ARG A 137 -7.79 -11.95 -0.46
C ARG A 137 -7.20 -10.63 -0.97
N LEU A 138 -5.96 -10.67 -1.47
CA LEU A 138 -5.30 -9.53 -2.11
C LEU A 138 -6.17 -8.96 -3.24
N HIS A 139 -6.65 -9.80 -4.15
CA HIS A 139 -7.51 -9.39 -5.26
C HIS A 139 -8.78 -8.67 -4.81
N ARG A 140 -9.49 -9.21 -3.82
CA ARG A 140 -10.72 -8.59 -3.31
C ARG A 140 -10.44 -7.22 -2.67
N VAL A 141 -9.42 -7.12 -1.83
CA VAL A 141 -9.07 -5.85 -1.16
C VAL A 141 -8.61 -4.80 -2.17
N THR A 142 -7.75 -5.17 -3.12
CA THR A 142 -7.28 -4.25 -4.16
C THR A 142 -8.42 -3.74 -5.03
N LEU A 143 -9.32 -4.62 -5.48
CA LEU A 143 -10.48 -4.21 -6.28
C LEU A 143 -11.45 -3.31 -5.51
N ALA A 144 -11.72 -3.62 -4.24
CA ALA A 144 -12.59 -2.79 -3.40
C ALA A 144 -12.01 -1.36 -3.20
N LEU A 145 -10.69 -1.25 -2.97
CA LEU A 145 -10.02 0.05 -2.88
C LEU A 145 -10.06 0.83 -4.20
N CYS A 146 -9.86 0.14 -5.33
CA CYS A 146 -9.97 0.75 -6.65
C CYS A 146 -11.41 1.20 -6.95
N ALA A 147 -12.42 0.41 -6.58
CA ALA A 147 -13.83 0.72 -6.76
C ALA A 147 -14.19 2.02 -6.05
N GLU A 148 -13.85 2.14 -4.76
CA GLU A 148 -14.05 3.37 -3.98
C GLU A 148 -13.34 4.57 -4.61
N ALA A 149 -12.10 4.39 -5.09
CA ALA A 149 -11.35 5.47 -5.70
C ALA A 149 -11.99 5.95 -7.02
N LEU A 150 -12.51 5.01 -7.82
CA LEU A 150 -13.19 5.32 -9.08
C LEU A 150 -14.53 6.02 -8.85
N VAL A 151 -15.29 5.62 -7.83
CA VAL A 151 -16.53 6.28 -7.43
C VAL A 151 -16.24 7.71 -6.98
N GLN A 152 -15.26 7.91 -6.10
CA GLN A 152 -14.89 9.25 -5.63
C GLN A 152 -14.35 10.15 -6.74
N ALA A 153 -13.68 9.58 -7.75
CA ALA A 153 -13.22 10.31 -8.91
C ALA A 153 -14.36 10.64 -9.91
N GLY A 154 -15.59 10.18 -9.66
CA GLY A 154 -16.72 10.34 -10.59
C GLY A 154 -16.59 9.51 -11.87
N LEU A 155 -15.72 8.49 -11.88
CA LEU A 155 -15.48 7.60 -13.01
C LEU A 155 -16.37 6.35 -12.98
N ALA A 156 -17.00 6.07 -11.83
CA ALA A 156 -17.96 5.00 -11.63
C ALA A 156 -19.20 5.53 -10.89
N GLY A 157 -20.38 5.00 -11.20
CA GLY A 157 -21.63 5.41 -10.55
C GLY A 157 -21.80 4.83 -9.14
N ASN A 158 -21.22 3.66 -8.89
CA ASN A 158 -21.27 2.94 -7.63
C ASN A 158 -20.09 1.95 -7.52
N ALA A 159 -19.97 1.27 -6.38
CA ALA A 159 -18.88 0.33 -6.12
C ALA A 159 -18.84 -0.84 -7.10
N ASP A 160 -19.98 -1.39 -7.50
CA ASP A 160 -20.05 -2.53 -8.45
C ASP A 160 -19.51 -2.12 -9.83
N ASP A 161 -19.89 -0.92 -10.31
CA ASP A 161 -19.37 -0.36 -11.56
C ASP A 161 -17.85 -0.09 -11.47
N GLY A 162 -17.40 0.41 -10.32
CA GLY A 162 -15.99 0.67 -10.04
C GLY A 162 -15.16 -0.62 -10.02
N GLU A 163 -15.65 -1.66 -9.36
CA GLU A 163 -15.02 -2.97 -9.33
C GLU A 163 -14.96 -3.57 -10.74
N ALA A 164 -16.05 -3.48 -11.52
CA ALA A 164 -16.06 -3.95 -12.91
C ALA A 164 -15.05 -3.20 -13.79
N LEU A 165 -14.89 -1.88 -13.62
CA LEU A 165 -13.88 -1.10 -14.32
C LEU A 165 -12.46 -1.51 -13.94
N ALA A 166 -12.17 -1.66 -12.64
CA ALA A 166 -10.87 -2.10 -12.16
C ALA A 166 -10.53 -3.53 -12.64
N ALA A 167 -11.49 -4.45 -12.58
CA ALA A 167 -11.34 -5.81 -13.08
C ALA A 167 -11.08 -5.83 -14.60
N ARG A 168 -11.75 -4.99 -15.39
CA ARG A 168 -11.46 -4.83 -16.83
C ARG A 168 -10.04 -4.32 -17.09
N ALA A 169 -9.56 -3.36 -16.29
CA ALA A 169 -8.20 -2.83 -16.42
C ALA A 169 -7.13 -3.90 -16.13
N LEU A 170 -7.38 -4.81 -15.18
CA LEU A 170 -6.54 -5.98 -14.93
C LEU A 170 -6.63 -6.99 -16.08
N ALA A 171 -7.84 -7.42 -16.44
CA ALA A 171 -8.05 -8.47 -17.43
C ALA A 171 -7.56 -8.10 -18.85
N SER A 172 -7.60 -6.81 -19.20
CA SER A 172 -7.09 -6.32 -20.48
C SER A 172 -5.56 -6.17 -20.54
N GLY A 173 -4.86 -6.28 -19.41
CA GLY A 173 -3.43 -6.00 -19.31
C GLY A 173 -3.08 -4.51 -19.23
N ALA A 174 -4.05 -3.60 -19.35
CA ALA A 174 -3.81 -2.15 -19.31
C ALA A 174 -3.17 -1.69 -17.98
N ALA A 175 -3.53 -2.32 -16.86
CA ALA A 175 -2.90 -2.03 -15.57
C ALA A 175 -1.41 -2.46 -15.54
N LEU A 176 -1.08 -3.60 -16.14
CA LEU A 176 0.29 -4.10 -16.24
C LEU A 176 1.15 -3.22 -17.15
N GLU A 177 0.60 -2.80 -18.29
CA GLU A 177 1.26 -1.86 -19.22
C GLU A 177 1.61 -0.55 -18.52
N ARG A 178 0.66 0.05 -17.78
CA ARG A 178 0.90 1.27 -17.01
C ARG A 178 1.93 1.07 -15.91
N PHE A 179 1.95 -0.09 -15.25
CA PHE A 179 2.96 -0.41 -14.26
C PHE A 179 4.37 -0.46 -14.87
N GLY A 180 4.53 -1.16 -16.00
CA GLY A 180 5.81 -1.18 -16.74
C GLY A 180 6.24 0.21 -17.21
N ALA A 181 5.31 0.98 -17.80
CA ALA A 181 5.58 2.35 -18.23
C ALA A 181 5.95 3.28 -17.07
N MET A 182 5.35 3.11 -15.88
CA MET A 182 5.72 3.85 -14.67
C MET A 182 7.14 3.52 -14.25
N ILE A 183 7.52 2.24 -14.22
CA ILE A 183 8.88 1.80 -13.86
C ILE A 183 9.91 2.41 -14.82
N ALA A 184 9.71 2.27 -16.13
CA ALA A 184 10.58 2.83 -17.14
C ALA A 184 10.66 4.37 -17.03
N GLY A 185 9.50 5.01 -16.89
CA GLY A 185 9.37 6.46 -16.71
C GLY A 185 10.11 6.99 -15.48
N LEU A 186 10.19 6.19 -14.41
CA LEU A 186 10.93 6.49 -13.18
C LEU A 186 12.37 5.93 -13.17
N GLY A 187 12.82 5.30 -14.26
CA GLY A 187 14.23 5.01 -14.53
C GLY A 187 14.65 3.58 -14.22
N GLY A 188 13.66 2.72 -13.98
CA GLY A 188 13.87 1.29 -14.02
C GLY A 188 13.98 0.74 -15.45
N PRO A 189 14.19 -0.57 -15.59
CA PRO A 189 14.26 -1.24 -16.88
C PRO A 189 12.94 -1.17 -17.64
N ALA A 190 13.01 -0.99 -18.96
CA ALA A 190 11.83 -0.92 -19.83
C ALA A 190 11.16 -2.29 -20.01
N ASP A 191 11.93 -3.36 -19.91
CA ASP A 191 11.55 -4.78 -20.00
C ASP A 191 11.38 -5.43 -18.62
N PHE A 192 11.12 -4.64 -17.57
CA PHE A 192 11.03 -5.13 -16.20
C PHE A 192 9.90 -6.15 -16.02
N VAL A 193 8.74 -5.95 -16.65
CA VAL A 193 7.57 -6.82 -16.48
C VAL A 193 7.79 -8.21 -17.09
N GLU A 194 8.52 -8.26 -18.20
CA GLU A 194 8.86 -9.46 -18.95
C GLU A 194 10.02 -10.21 -18.31
N ARG A 195 10.97 -9.48 -17.71
CA ARG A 195 12.25 -10.03 -17.22
C ARG A 195 12.53 -9.70 -15.76
N MET A 196 11.49 -9.60 -14.93
CA MET A 196 11.63 -9.21 -13.52
C MET A 196 12.66 -10.06 -12.77
N ASP A 197 12.77 -11.36 -13.08
CA ASP A 197 13.71 -12.30 -12.45
C ASP A 197 15.18 -11.96 -12.75
N ALA A 198 15.47 -11.22 -13.83
CA ALA A 198 16.81 -10.74 -14.13
C ALA A 198 17.19 -9.48 -13.33
N TYR A 199 16.21 -8.78 -12.76
CA TYR A 199 16.40 -7.51 -12.04
C TYR A 199 16.21 -7.63 -10.54
N LEU A 200 15.30 -8.51 -10.10
CA LEU A 200 14.98 -8.69 -8.70
C LEU A 200 16.07 -9.52 -8.00
N PRO A 201 16.59 -9.06 -6.84
CA PRO A 201 17.61 -9.80 -6.13
C PRO A 201 17.06 -11.12 -5.58
N ALA A 202 17.80 -12.20 -5.80
CA ALA A 202 17.52 -13.50 -5.20
C ALA A 202 18.20 -13.62 -3.82
N ALA A 203 17.53 -14.27 -2.88
CA ALA A 203 18.13 -14.61 -1.59
C ALA A 203 19.21 -15.69 -1.78
N PRO A 204 20.36 -15.61 -1.09
CA PRO A 204 21.43 -16.59 -1.22
C PRO A 204 21.05 -17.98 -0.67
N VAL A 205 20.04 -18.04 0.20
CA VAL A 205 19.51 -19.28 0.79
C VAL A 205 17.99 -19.23 0.73
N VAL A 206 17.39 -20.25 0.15
CA VAL A 206 15.93 -20.46 0.14
C VAL A 206 15.66 -21.84 0.72
N ARG A 207 14.91 -21.89 1.82
CA ARG A 207 14.58 -23.15 2.51
C ARG A 207 13.13 -23.15 2.96
N PRO A 208 12.34 -24.19 2.60
CA PRO A 208 11.01 -24.38 3.16
C PRO A 208 11.05 -24.66 4.66
N VAL A 209 10.12 -24.05 5.41
CA VAL A 209 9.87 -24.38 6.82
C VAL A 209 8.59 -25.19 6.89
N ALA A 210 8.72 -26.48 7.22
CA ALA A 210 7.59 -27.38 7.32
C ALA A 210 6.86 -27.24 8.66
N ALA A 211 5.55 -27.52 8.67
CA ALA A 211 4.78 -27.61 9.90
C ALA A 211 5.27 -28.79 10.77
N LEU A 212 5.19 -28.63 12.09
CA LEU A 212 5.60 -29.67 13.04
C LEU A 212 4.64 -30.86 13.06
N SER A 213 3.38 -30.64 12.69
CA SER A 213 2.34 -31.66 12.61
C SER A 213 1.34 -31.33 11.51
N ALA A 214 0.60 -32.34 11.05
CA ALA A 214 -0.51 -32.16 10.12
C ALA A 214 -1.71 -31.46 10.81
N GLY A 215 -2.42 -30.60 10.09
CA GLY A 215 -3.58 -29.89 10.61
C GLY A 215 -4.05 -28.77 9.68
N ILE A 216 -4.95 -27.94 10.18
CA ILE A 216 -5.44 -26.74 9.51
C ILE A 216 -4.87 -25.52 10.26
N VAL A 217 -4.37 -24.53 9.51
CA VAL A 217 -3.90 -23.27 10.11
C VAL A 217 -5.08 -22.54 10.74
N ALA A 218 -5.08 -22.43 12.07
CA ALA A 218 -6.16 -21.77 12.82
C ALA A 218 -5.96 -20.25 12.96
N GLY A 219 -4.73 -19.77 12.80
CA GLY A 219 -4.40 -18.35 12.90
C GLY A 219 -2.93 -18.09 12.58
N MET A 220 -2.60 -16.82 12.35
CA MET A 220 -1.24 -16.37 12.09
C MET A 220 -0.94 -15.14 12.96
N ASP A 221 0.22 -15.14 13.62
CA ASP A 221 0.75 -13.93 14.22
C ASP A 221 1.46 -13.11 13.14
N THR A 222 0.70 -12.24 12.48
CA THR A 222 1.19 -11.41 11.38
C THR A 222 2.27 -10.44 11.84
N ARG A 223 2.20 -9.97 13.09
CA ARG A 223 3.23 -9.10 13.67
C ARG A 223 4.54 -9.87 13.84
N ALA A 224 4.50 -11.08 14.37
CA ALA A 224 5.68 -11.93 14.50
C ALA A 224 6.29 -12.27 13.13
N LEU A 225 5.47 -12.55 12.12
CA LEU A 225 5.95 -12.76 10.74
C LEU A 225 6.64 -11.51 10.17
N GLY A 226 6.05 -10.33 10.38
CA GLY A 226 6.67 -9.06 9.99
C GLY A 226 8.02 -8.83 10.68
N LEU A 227 8.11 -9.10 11.98
CA LEU A 227 9.37 -9.01 12.73
C LEU A 227 10.41 -10.02 12.24
N ALA A 228 10.01 -11.22 11.82
CA ALA A 228 10.92 -12.19 11.21
C ALA A 228 11.50 -11.65 9.89
N VAL A 229 10.70 -10.98 9.05
CA VAL A 229 11.21 -10.30 7.83
C VAL A 229 12.23 -9.21 8.18
N VAL A 230 11.99 -8.42 9.23
CA VAL A 230 12.96 -7.41 9.71
C VAL A 230 14.26 -8.08 10.16
N GLN A 231 14.19 -9.16 10.94
CA GLN A 231 15.36 -9.91 11.41
C GLN A 231 16.16 -10.54 10.26
N LEU A 232 15.50 -10.91 9.16
CA LEU A 232 16.14 -11.40 7.93
C LEU A 232 16.74 -10.27 7.06
N GLY A 233 16.69 -9.02 7.50
CA GLY A 233 17.25 -7.86 6.77
C GLY A 233 16.30 -7.24 5.75
N GLY A 234 15.03 -7.66 5.74
CA GLY A 234 14.00 -7.07 4.89
C GLY A 234 13.44 -5.74 5.39
N GLY A 235 13.75 -5.35 6.63
CA GLY A 235 13.34 -4.08 7.25
C GLY A 235 14.51 -3.30 7.85
N ARG A 236 14.22 -2.14 8.43
CA ARG A 236 15.23 -1.29 9.08
C ARG A 236 15.23 -1.54 10.59
N SER A 237 16.42 -1.61 11.19
CA SER A 237 16.62 -1.70 12.65
C SER A 237 17.07 -0.39 13.29
N VAL A 238 17.52 0.58 12.48
CA VAL A 238 17.95 1.93 12.90
C VAL A 238 17.39 2.95 11.90
N PRO A 239 16.92 4.13 12.34
CA PRO A 239 16.55 5.22 11.45
C PRO A 239 17.74 5.65 10.57
N GLY A 240 17.50 5.83 9.27
CA GLY A 240 18.51 6.27 8.29
C GLY A 240 18.08 7.54 7.58
#